data_AF-X1IMZ7-F1
#
_entry.id   AF-X1IMZ7-F1
#
_cell.length_a   1.000
_cell.length_b   1.000
_cell.length_c   1.000
_cell.angle_alpha   90.00
_cell.angle_beta   90.00
_cell.angle_gamma   90.00
#
_symmetry.space_group_name_H-M   'P 1'
#
loop_
_entity.id
_entity.type
_entity.pdbx_description
1 polymer ?
#
loop_
_entity_poly.entity_id
_entity_poly.type
_entity_poly.pdbx_seq_one_letter_code
_entity_poly.pdbx_strand_id
1 'polypeptide(L)'
;GTLRIWDRNAEITNIDTKDFDLYHPCATPYVIGGKFQELGNGDAIREDIPYKKMKIKHLHRHLVEKIDRTAKKVQVRNLNTDERFELEYDKIILATGSYNTSPPIPGVKEGKNVFSLKWLEEAEEIRLAAEKAKKVVVIGASAIALEVGCELAERGLDVTIFVRSRVLRQAVDPDYSKLIVNLLTAKFPDNLTIKVVETYQF
;
A
#
# COMPACT_ATOMS: atom_id res chain seq x y z
N GLY A 1 10.48 20.74 2.77
CA GLY A 1 11.16 21.09 4.05
C GLY A 1 10.34 20.54 5.21
N THR A 2 10.97 20.05 6.27
CA THR A 2 10.26 19.54 7.45
C THR A 2 9.79 20.68 8.36
N LEU A 3 8.79 20.44 9.21
CA LEU A 3 8.26 21.42 10.18
C LEU A 3 9.38 22.05 11.03
N ARG A 4 10.38 21.26 11.42
CA ARG A 4 11.52 21.67 12.25
C ARG A 4 12.42 22.74 11.61
N ILE A 5 12.40 22.88 10.28
CA ILE A 5 13.13 23.94 9.57
C ILE A 5 12.47 25.30 9.83
N TRP A 6 11.14 25.33 9.90
CA TRP A 6 10.36 26.56 10.06
C TRP A 6 10.15 26.93 11.52
N ASP A 7 10.06 25.94 12.41
CA ASP A 7 9.98 26.14 13.85
C ASP A 7 10.88 25.15 14.61
N ARG A 8 12.01 25.66 15.11
CA ARG A 8 12.99 24.88 15.86
C ARG A 8 12.53 24.51 17.27
N ASN A 9 11.54 25.20 17.81
CA ASN A 9 11.08 25.06 19.19
C ASN A 9 9.73 24.34 19.30
N ALA A 10 9.02 24.13 18.20
CA ALA A 10 7.76 23.38 18.19
C ALA A 10 7.86 22.02 18.91
N GLU A 11 6.90 21.75 19.79
CA GLU A 11 6.68 20.41 20.33
C GLU A 11 5.94 19.57 19.30
N ILE A 12 6.54 18.44 18.89
CA ILE A 12 6.01 17.61 17.81
C ILE A 12 5.68 16.24 18.39
N THR A 13 4.39 15.88 18.35
CA THR A 13 3.93 14.51 18.61
C THR A 13 3.47 13.88 17.30
N ASN A 14 4.10 12.78 16.90
CA ASN A 14 3.68 11.95 15.77
C ASN A 14 2.94 10.72 16.29
N ILE A 15 1.72 10.48 15.80
CA ILE A 15 0.86 9.37 16.24
C ILE A 15 0.60 8.48 15.03
N ASP A 16 0.99 7.20 15.12
CA ASP A 16 0.75 6.21 14.06
C ASP A 16 0.19 4.92 14.69
N THR A 17 -0.66 4.23 13.94
CA THR A 17 -1.21 2.93 14.32
C THR A 17 -0.22 1.80 14.11
N LYS A 18 0.80 2.01 13.28
CA LYS A 18 1.87 1.03 13.00
C LYS A 18 2.84 0.89 14.17
N ASP A 19 3.53 -0.24 14.19
CA ASP A 19 4.57 -0.59 15.15
C ASP A 19 6.00 -0.46 14.58
N PHE A 20 6.14 0.11 13.38
CA PHE A 20 7.40 0.45 12.74
C PHE A 20 7.38 1.90 12.27
N ASP A 21 8.57 2.49 12.06
CA ASP A 21 8.73 3.91 11.75
C ASP A 21 8.39 4.23 10.28
N LEU A 22 9.08 3.55 9.36
CA LEU A 22 8.95 3.77 7.93
C LEU A 22 9.07 2.44 7.19
N TYR A 23 8.32 2.32 6.09
CA TYR A 23 8.57 1.32 5.07
C TYR A 23 8.44 1.95 3.68
N HIS A 24 9.07 1.33 2.68
CA HIS A 24 9.00 1.73 1.28
C HIS A 24 7.87 0.98 0.56
N PRO A 25 6.67 1.58 0.39
CA PRO A 25 5.54 0.89 -0.25
C PRO A 25 5.85 0.51 -1.70
N CYS A 26 6.71 1.25 -2.39
CA CYS A 26 7.16 0.91 -3.75
C CYS A 26 7.93 -0.41 -3.84
N ALA A 27 8.40 -0.96 -2.72
CA ALA A 27 9.08 -2.25 -2.68
C ALA A 27 8.09 -3.44 -2.68
N THR A 28 6.81 -3.21 -2.37
CA THR A 28 5.81 -4.27 -2.20
C THR A 28 5.61 -5.18 -3.43
N PRO A 29 5.68 -4.71 -4.69
CA PRO A 29 5.63 -5.63 -5.84
C PRO A 29 6.81 -6.60 -5.87
N TYR A 30 8.01 -6.14 -5.53
CA TYR A 30 9.21 -6.98 -5.51
C TYR A 30 9.20 -7.99 -4.35
N VAL A 31 8.54 -7.66 -3.23
CA VAL A 31 8.22 -8.63 -2.16
C VAL A 31 7.33 -9.74 -2.73
N ILE A 32 6.26 -9.36 -3.44
CA ILE A 32 5.39 -10.33 -4.14
C ILE A 32 6.17 -11.14 -5.17
N GLY A 33 7.16 -10.55 -5.84
CA GLY A 33 8.09 -11.21 -6.76
C GLY A 33 9.07 -12.20 -6.09
N GLY A 34 9.17 -12.20 -4.76
CA GLY A 34 10.12 -13.05 -4.04
C GLY A 34 11.57 -12.56 -4.13
N LYS A 35 11.78 -11.27 -4.40
CA LYS A 35 13.12 -10.67 -4.55
C LYS A 35 13.76 -10.24 -3.22
N PHE A 36 13.03 -10.39 -2.11
CA PHE A 36 13.52 -10.19 -0.76
C PHE A 36 13.52 -11.53 -0.01
N GLN A 37 14.62 -11.84 0.68
CA GLN A 37 14.80 -13.11 1.39
C GLN A 37 14.11 -13.11 2.76
N GLU A 38 14.10 -11.98 3.46
CA GLU A 38 13.39 -11.78 4.73
C GLU A 38 12.69 -10.40 4.74
N LEU A 39 11.73 -10.23 5.66
CA LEU A 39 10.99 -8.99 5.92
C LEU A 39 11.17 -8.58 7.39
N GLY A 40 12.39 -8.33 7.81
CA GLY A 40 12.83 -7.91 9.13
C GLY A 40 13.54 -6.55 9.14
N ASN A 41 14.17 -6.23 10.27
CA ASN A 41 14.99 -5.03 10.41
C ASN A 41 16.33 -5.21 9.69
N GLY A 42 16.52 -4.52 8.56
CA GLY A 42 17.72 -4.60 7.73
C GLY A 42 17.45 -4.98 6.28
N ASP A 43 16.26 -5.53 5.99
CA ASP A 43 15.78 -5.67 4.63
C ASP A 43 15.39 -4.28 4.15
N ALA A 44 15.97 -3.82 3.03
CA ALA A 44 15.95 -2.43 2.52
C ALA A 44 14.57 -1.77 2.32
N ILE A 45 13.51 -2.40 2.82
CA ILE A 45 12.12 -1.97 2.82
C ILE A 45 11.79 -1.16 4.07
N ARG A 46 12.30 -1.51 5.27
CA ARG A 46 12.01 -0.81 6.53
C ARG A 46 13.20 0.01 7.01
N GLU A 47 12.92 1.17 7.57
CA GLU A 47 13.93 2.09 8.09
C GLU A 47 13.54 2.63 9.45
N ASP A 48 14.50 2.66 10.37
CA ASP A 48 14.37 3.32 11.67
C ASP A 48 14.59 4.82 11.52
N ILE A 49 13.64 5.60 12.01
CA ILE A 49 13.70 7.06 12.00
C ILE A 49 14.23 7.53 13.36
N PRO A 50 15.28 8.38 13.39
CA PRO A 50 15.88 8.82 14.64
C PRO A 50 15.05 9.92 15.34
N TYR A 51 13.78 9.63 15.67
CA TYR A 51 12.81 10.58 16.25
C TYR A 51 13.35 11.30 17.48
N LYS A 52 14.10 10.60 18.34
CA LYS A 52 14.76 11.19 19.51
C LYS A 52 15.76 12.28 19.13
N LYS A 53 16.61 12.05 18.12
CA LYS A 53 17.56 13.04 17.61
C LYS A 53 16.82 14.22 16.95
N MET A 54 15.66 13.96 16.36
CA MET A 54 14.79 14.97 15.73
C MET A 54 13.93 15.76 16.73
N LYS A 55 13.95 15.40 18.02
CA LYS A 55 13.08 15.95 19.07
C LYS A 55 11.60 15.81 18.69
N ILE A 56 11.20 14.61 18.30
CA ILE A 56 9.82 14.23 17.99
C ILE A 56 9.40 13.15 19.00
N LYS A 57 8.28 13.37 19.68
CA LYS A 57 7.62 12.33 20.49
C LYS A 57 6.82 11.45 19.52
N HIS A 58 7.30 10.25 19.27
CA HIS A 58 6.57 9.30 18.42
C HIS A 58 5.80 8.30 19.27
N LEU A 59 4.51 8.14 18.97
CA LEU A 59 3.59 7.21 19.60
C LEU A 59 3.19 6.14 18.58
N HIS A 60 3.89 5.01 18.59
CA HIS A 60 3.52 3.80 17.83
C HIS A 60 2.31 3.11 18.42
N ARG A 61 1.55 2.41 17.58
CA ARG A 61 0.37 1.64 18.02
C ARG A 61 -0.62 2.52 18.78
N HIS A 62 -0.83 3.75 18.32
CA HIS A 62 -1.81 4.68 18.86
C HIS A 62 -2.77 5.13 17.75
N LEU A 63 -4.08 5.10 18.03
CA LEU A 63 -5.12 5.51 17.10
C LEU A 63 -5.75 6.81 17.58
N VAL A 64 -5.80 7.84 16.74
CA VAL A 64 -6.65 9.00 16.97
C VAL A 64 -8.09 8.63 16.59
N GLU A 65 -8.98 8.53 17.57
CA GLU A 65 -10.39 8.15 17.36
C GLU A 65 -11.29 9.35 17.06
N LYS A 66 -10.93 10.53 17.59
CA LYS A 66 -11.70 11.76 17.44
C LYS A 66 -10.83 13.00 17.48
N ILE A 67 -11.23 14.02 16.71
CA ILE A 67 -10.65 15.37 16.74
C ILE A 67 -11.74 16.35 17.18
N ASP A 68 -11.55 16.97 18.35
CA ASP A 68 -12.36 18.12 18.79
C ASP A 68 -11.67 19.41 18.36
N ARG A 69 -12.21 20.04 17.30
CA ARG A 69 -11.65 21.26 16.72
C ARG A 69 -11.94 22.50 17.56
N THR A 70 -12.99 22.47 18.39
CA THR A 70 -13.40 23.60 19.23
C THR A 70 -12.51 23.66 20.46
N ALA A 71 -12.34 22.52 21.14
CA ALA A 71 -11.43 22.39 22.29
C ALA A 71 -9.95 22.24 21.87
N LYS A 72 -9.68 22.04 20.58
CA LYS A 72 -8.36 21.72 20.01
C LYS A 72 -7.69 20.51 20.68
N LYS A 73 -8.45 19.42 20.79
CA LYS A 73 -8.02 18.16 21.41
C LYS A 73 -8.17 16.98 20.47
N VAL A 74 -7.31 16.00 20.62
CA VAL A 74 -7.45 14.68 19.98
C VAL A 74 -7.65 13.62 21.05
N GLN A 75 -8.58 12.68 20.81
CA GLN A 75 -8.76 11.50 21.64
C GLN A 75 -7.95 10.36 21.04
N VAL A 76 -7.03 9.82 21.82
CA VAL A 76 -6.05 8.83 21.39
C VAL A 76 -6.28 7.55 22.18
N ARG A 77 -6.30 6.41 21.48
CA ARG A 77 -6.34 5.07 22.05
C ARG A 77 -5.01 4.37 21.86
N ASN A 78 -4.42 3.89 22.95
CA ASN A 78 -3.27 2.97 22.89
C ASN A 78 -3.76 1.58 22.48
N LEU A 79 -3.31 1.09 21.32
CA LEU A 79 -3.78 -0.18 20.75
C LEU A 79 -3.23 -1.41 21.48
N ASN A 80 -2.25 -1.25 22.36
CA ASN A 80 -1.73 -2.34 23.20
C ASN A 80 -2.52 -2.51 24.50
N THR A 81 -2.99 -1.40 25.10
CA THR A 81 -3.62 -1.40 26.43
C THR A 81 -5.11 -1.07 26.40
N ASP A 82 -5.65 -0.63 25.26
CA ASP A 82 -6.98 -0.04 25.06
C ASP A 82 -7.24 1.24 25.88
N GLU A 83 -6.21 1.79 26.53
CA GLU A 83 -6.29 3.03 27.30
C GLU A 83 -6.55 4.23 26.38
N ARG A 84 -7.43 5.13 26.82
CA ARG A 84 -7.77 6.37 26.11
C ARG A 84 -7.30 7.59 26.88
N PHE A 85 -6.71 8.53 26.17
CA PHE A 85 -6.26 9.81 26.72
C PHE A 85 -6.45 10.93 25.70
N GLU A 86 -6.34 12.18 26.17
CA GLU A 86 -6.46 13.36 25.32
C GLU A 86 -5.11 14.07 25.17
N LEU A 87 -4.87 14.63 23.99
CA LEU A 87 -3.75 15.54 23.73
C LEU A 87 -4.28 16.85 23.17
N GLU A 88 -3.77 17.97 23.68
CA GLU A 88 -4.02 19.31 23.15
C GLU A 88 -3.11 19.60 21.97
N TYR A 89 -3.58 20.41 21.02
CA TYR A 89 -2.78 20.83 19.87
C TYR A 89 -3.03 22.28 19.47
N ASP A 90 -1.98 22.97 19.01
CA ASP A 90 -2.15 24.26 18.33
C ASP A 90 -2.43 24.09 16.83
N LYS A 91 -1.75 23.11 16.23
CA LYS A 91 -1.83 22.74 14.82
C LYS A 91 -1.90 21.23 14.72
N ILE A 92 -2.68 20.74 13.76
CA ILE A 92 -2.81 19.31 13.44
C ILE A 92 -2.47 19.10 11.96
N ILE A 93 -1.64 18.09 11.69
CA ILE A 93 -1.32 17.64 10.34
C ILE A 93 -1.96 16.27 10.15
N LEU A 94 -2.88 16.16 9.19
CA LEU A 94 -3.51 14.90 8.85
C LEU A 94 -2.72 14.22 7.75
N ALA A 95 -1.97 13.19 8.12
CA ALA A 95 -1.15 12.36 7.23
C ALA A 95 -1.57 10.89 7.30
N THR A 96 -2.86 10.62 7.47
CA THR A 96 -3.43 9.28 7.74
C THR A 96 -3.45 8.35 6.52
N GLY A 97 -2.90 8.76 5.39
CA GLY A 97 -2.86 7.97 4.16
C GLY A 97 -4.24 7.72 3.55
N SER A 98 -4.42 6.53 2.97
CA SER A 98 -5.64 6.09 2.29
C SER A 98 -5.85 4.59 2.47
N TYR A 99 -7.06 4.12 2.18
CA TYR A 99 -7.42 2.70 2.24
C TYR A 99 -7.75 2.15 0.86
N ASN A 100 -7.61 0.82 0.72
CA ASN A 100 -8.04 0.13 -0.49
C ASN A 100 -9.57 0.16 -0.62
N THR A 101 -10.05 0.40 -1.83
CA THR A 101 -11.47 0.31 -2.16
C THR A 101 -11.74 -1.00 -2.88
N SER A 102 -12.59 -1.84 -2.32
CA SER A 102 -13.00 -3.07 -3.01
C SER A 102 -13.88 -2.73 -4.21
N PRO A 103 -13.65 -3.35 -5.38
CA PRO A 103 -14.57 -3.21 -6.50
C PRO A 103 -15.97 -3.75 -6.11
N PRO A 104 -17.05 -3.21 -6.69
CA PRO A 104 -18.42 -3.62 -6.37
C PRO A 104 -18.77 -4.96 -7.05
N ILE A 105 -18.04 -6.01 -6.68
CA ILE A 105 -18.24 -7.38 -7.16
C ILE A 105 -18.87 -8.18 -6.02
N PRO A 106 -20.08 -8.75 -6.20
CA PRO A 106 -20.71 -9.58 -5.17
C PRO A 106 -19.82 -10.75 -4.75
N GLY A 107 -19.70 -11.01 -3.44
CA GLY A 107 -18.91 -12.14 -2.93
C GLY A 107 -17.39 -11.93 -2.91
N VAL A 108 -16.89 -10.77 -3.40
CA VAL A 108 -15.44 -10.54 -3.54
C VAL A 108 -14.73 -10.46 -2.20
N LYS A 109 -15.38 -9.95 -1.16
CA LYS A 109 -14.76 -9.80 0.17
C LYS A 109 -14.76 -11.10 0.96
N GLU A 110 -15.66 -12.01 0.61
CA GLU A 110 -15.84 -13.31 1.25
C GLU A 110 -14.93 -14.39 0.64
N GLY A 111 -14.30 -14.10 -0.50
CA GLY A 111 -13.41 -15.01 -1.20
C GLY A 111 -12.11 -15.29 -0.43
N LYS A 112 -11.81 -16.57 -0.18
CA LYS A 112 -10.60 -17.00 0.55
C LYS A 112 -9.27 -16.70 -0.17
N ASN A 113 -9.30 -16.48 -1.48
CA ASN A 113 -8.14 -16.19 -2.32
C ASN A 113 -8.23 -14.79 -2.95
N VAL A 114 -8.85 -13.85 -2.23
CA VAL A 114 -8.94 -12.44 -2.65
C VAL A 114 -8.07 -11.62 -1.72
N PHE A 115 -7.16 -10.86 -2.32
CA PHE A 115 -6.18 -10.05 -1.62
C PHE A 115 -6.29 -8.60 -2.06
N SER A 116 -5.94 -7.69 -1.16
CA SER A 116 -5.76 -6.27 -1.46
C SER A 116 -4.33 -5.87 -1.15
N LEU A 117 -3.76 -4.89 -1.85
CA LEU A 117 -2.37 -4.49 -1.67
C LEU A 117 -2.26 -3.01 -1.31
N LYS A 118 -1.88 -2.75 -0.05
CA LYS A 118 -1.57 -1.43 0.50
C LYS A 118 -0.38 -1.53 1.46
N TRP A 119 -0.41 -2.54 2.31
CA TRP A 119 0.53 -2.74 3.41
C TRP A 119 1.54 -3.84 3.07
N LEU A 120 2.64 -3.86 3.81
CA LEU A 120 3.70 -4.83 3.59
C LEU A 120 3.25 -6.25 3.94
N GLU A 121 2.43 -6.37 4.98
CA GLU A 121 1.84 -7.61 5.45
C GLU A 121 0.97 -8.26 4.36
N GLU A 122 0.17 -7.45 3.65
CA GLU A 122 -0.63 -7.93 2.53
C GLU A 122 0.23 -8.38 1.34
N ALA A 123 1.36 -7.71 1.10
CA ALA A 123 2.31 -8.14 0.07
C ALA A 123 2.90 -9.52 0.38
N GLU A 124 3.18 -9.80 1.65
CA GLU A 124 3.67 -11.10 2.10
C GLU A 124 2.59 -12.18 2.02
N GLU A 125 1.35 -11.87 2.39
CA GLU A 125 0.20 -12.77 2.20
C GLU A 125 0.04 -13.18 0.74
N ILE A 126 0.13 -12.22 -0.20
CA ILE A 126 0.09 -12.48 -1.64
C ILE A 126 1.29 -13.32 -2.07
N ARG A 127 2.50 -13.01 -1.57
CA ARG A 127 3.74 -13.75 -1.90
C ARG A 127 3.60 -15.23 -1.57
N LEU A 128 3.09 -15.53 -0.37
CA LEU A 128 2.85 -16.88 0.14
C LEU A 128 1.72 -17.58 -0.62
N ALA A 129 0.60 -16.89 -0.89
CA ALA A 129 -0.50 -17.44 -1.68
C ALA A 129 -0.05 -17.83 -3.10
N ALA A 130 0.83 -17.01 -3.70
CA ALA A 130 1.38 -17.25 -5.03
C ALA A 130 2.29 -18.50 -5.10
N GLU A 131 2.86 -18.99 -3.99
CA GLU A 131 3.63 -20.25 -3.99
C GLU A 131 2.78 -21.48 -4.34
N LYS A 132 1.47 -21.42 -4.07
CA LYS A 132 0.52 -22.51 -4.31
C LYS A 132 -0.38 -22.25 -5.52
N ALA A 133 -0.32 -21.05 -6.09
CA ALA A 133 -1.15 -20.65 -7.20
C ALA A 133 -0.52 -21.05 -8.54
N LYS A 134 -1.38 -21.36 -9.52
CA LYS A 134 -0.98 -21.51 -10.93
C LYS A 134 -1.47 -20.36 -11.80
N LYS A 135 -2.62 -19.80 -11.43
CA LYS A 135 -3.30 -18.72 -12.14
C LYS A 135 -3.58 -17.58 -11.19
N VAL A 136 -3.36 -16.35 -11.64
CA VAL A 136 -3.65 -15.14 -10.88
C VAL A 136 -4.44 -14.17 -11.72
N VAL A 137 -5.45 -13.58 -11.10
CA VAL A 137 -6.21 -12.48 -11.68
C VAL A 137 -5.85 -11.20 -10.93
N VAL A 138 -5.38 -10.19 -11.67
CA VAL A 138 -5.14 -8.84 -11.15
C VAL A 138 -6.26 -7.93 -11.61
N ILE A 139 -6.94 -7.26 -10.68
CA ILE A 139 -8.05 -6.35 -10.97
C ILE A 139 -7.53 -4.92 -10.95
N GLY A 140 -7.57 -4.26 -12.11
CA GLY A 140 -7.04 -2.92 -12.33
C GLY A 140 -5.73 -2.93 -13.13
N ALA A 141 -5.35 -1.78 -13.68
CA ALA A 141 -4.09 -1.59 -14.39
C ALA A 141 -3.49 -0.21 -14.09
N SER A 142 -3.39 0.11 -12.80
CA SER A 142 -2.50 1.16 -12.30
C SER A 142 -1.04 0.68 -12.36
N ALA A 143 -0.09 1.57 -12.07
CA ALA A 143 1.34 1.19 -12.02
C ALA A 143 1.58 0.00 -11.09
N ILE A 144 1.01 0.05 -9.87
CA ILE A 144 1.09 -1.04 -8.87
C ILE A 144 0.55 -2.34 -9.45
N ALA A 145 -0.62 -2.32 -10.11
CA ALA A 145 -1.22 -3.53 -10.65
C ALA A 145 -0.39 -4.13 -11.80
N LEU A 146 0.20 -3.30 -12.64
CA LEU A 146 1.10 -3.76 -13.71
C LEU A 146 2.40 -4.32 -13.14
N GLU A 147 3.01 -3.67 -12.15
CA GLU A 147 4.21 -4.16 -11.45
C GLU A 147 3.96 -5.51 -10.80
N VAL A 148 2.87 -5.65 -10.03
CA VAL A 148 2.47 -6.93 -9.42
C VAL A 148 2.23 -8.01 -10.47
N GLY A 149 1.54 -7.68 -11.56
CA GLY A 149 1.30 -8.62 -12.65
C GLY A 149 2.60 -9.10 -13.31
N CYS A 150 3.57 -8.20 -13.50
CA CYS A 150 4.90 -8.55 -14.02
C CYS A 150 5.68 -9.42 -13.05
N GLU A 151 5.72 -9.06 -11.76
CA GLU A 151 6.46 -9.82 -10.74
C GLU A 151 5.89 -11.25 -10.58
N LEU A 152 4.57 -11.42 -10.67
CA LEU A 152 3.94 -12.74 -10.67
C LEU A 152 4.18 -13.53 -11.97
N ALA A 153 4.20 -12.85 -13.12
CA ALA A 153 4.56 -13.49 -14.38
C ALA A 153 6.04 -13.91 -14.42
N GLU A 154 6.96 -13.13 -13.82
CA GLU A 154 8.37 -13.49 -13.64
C GLU A 154 8.54 -14.72 -12.75
N ARG A 155 7.62 -14.94 -11.80
CA ARG A 155 7.53 -16.18 -11.00
C ARG A 155 6.94 -17.37 -11.76
N GLY A 156 6.55 -17.22 -13.03
CA GLY A 156 6.02 -18.29 -13.88
C GLY A 156 4.53 -18.57 -13.71
N LEU A 157 3.77 -17.70 -13.04
CA LEU A 157 2.31 -17.85 -12.93
C LEU A 157 1.61 -17.39 -14.22
N ASP A 158 0.45 -17.99 -14.51
CA ASP A 158 -0.45 -17.54 -15.58
C ASP A 158 -1.29 -16.35 -15.07
N VAL A 159 -0.90 -15.14 -15.48
CA VAL A 159 -1.44 -13.88 -14.98
C VAL A 159 -2.40 -13.27 -15.99
N THR A 160 -3.61 -12.96 -15.55
CA THR A 160 -4.56 -12.14 -16.31
C THR A 160 -4.84 -10.83 -15.58
N ILE A 161 -4.54 -9.70 -16.23
CA ILE A 161 -4.86 -8.36 -15.74
C ILE A 161 -6.17 -7.89 -16.38
N PHE A 162 -7.19 -7.60 -15.57
CA PHE A 162 -8.44 -6.99 -16.05
C PHE A 162 -8.47 -5.49 -15.80
N VAL A 163 -8.68 -4.72 -16.86
CA VAL A 163 -8.73 -3.25 -16.80
C VAL A 163 -10.03 -2.71 -17.40
N ARG A 164 -10.57 -1.65 -16.81
CA ARG A 164 -11.62 -0.84 -17.46
C ARG A 164 -10.98 0.21 -18.36
N SER A 165 -11.39 0.25 -19.63
CA SER A 165 -10.90 1.17 -20.67
C SER A 165 -9.47 0.92 -21.15
N ARG A 166 -8.43 1.32 -20.39
CA ARG A 166 -7.02 1.17 -20.80
C ARG A 166 -6.07 1.21 -19.60
N VAL A 167 -4.89 0.62 -19.77
CA VAL A 167 -3.82 0.65 -18.76
C VAL A 167 -3.37 2.08 -18.50
N LEU A 168 -3.01 2.41 -17.25
CA LEU A 168 -2.49 3.72 -16.85
C LEU A 168 -3.31 4.93 -17.35
N ARG A 169 -4.64 4.79 -17.46
CA ARG A 169 -5.53 5.80 -18.08
C ARG A 169 -5.39 7.22 -17.54
N GLN A 170 -4.97 7.37 -16.28
CA GLN A 170 -4.81 8.65 -15.59
C GLN A 170 -3.42 9.26 -15.73
N ALA A 171 -2.44 8.46 -16.18
CA ALA A 171 -1.04 8.86 -16.25
C ALA A 171 -0.56 9.07 -17.69
N VAL A 172 -1.14 8.35 -18.67
CA VAL A 172 -0.69 8.39 -20.06
C VAL A 172 -1.86 8.45 -21.05
N ASP A 173 -1.57 8.92 -22.26
CA ASP A 173 -2.53 8.95 -23.36
C ASP A 173 -2.79 7.55 -23.94
N PRO A 174 -3.80 7.39 -24.82
CA PRO A 174 -4.17 6.10 -25.37
C PRO A 174 -3.08 5.39 -26.16
N ASP A 175 -2.18 6.11 -26.84
CA ASP A 175 -1.18 5.47 -27.70
C ASP A 175 -0.02 4.94 -26.87
N TYR A 176 0.40 5.68 -25.84
CA TYR A 176 1.33 5.15 -24.83
C TYR A 176 0.73 3.98 -24.06
N SER A 177 -0.58 4.02 -23.76
CA SER A 177 -1.26 2.89 -23.12
C SER A 177 -1.16 1.60 -23.96
N LYS A 178 -1.38 1.71 -25.28
CA LYS A 178 -1.24 0.57 -26.20
C LYS A 178 0.20 0.09 -26.30
N LEU A 179 1.16 1.02 -26.38
CA LEU A 179 2.58 0.67 -26.41
C LEU A 179 2.98 -0.14 -25.17
N ILE A 180 2.55 0.29 -23.97
CA ILE A 180 2.81 -0.43 -22.72
C ILE A 180 2.22 -1.83 -22.75
N VAL A 181 0.97 -1.99 -23.20
CA VAL A 181 0.35 -3.32 -23.35
C VAL A 181 1.20 -4.21 -24.25
N ASN A 182 1.62 -3.72 -25.41
CA ASN A 182 2.43 -4.49 -26.36
C ASN A 182 3.79 -4.87 -25.78
N LEU A 183 4.45 -3.97 -25.05
CA LEU A 183 5.74 -4.26 -24.41
C LEU A 183 5.60 -5.33 -23.33
N LEU A 184 4.55 -5.26 -22.52
CA LEU A 184 4.31 -6.23 -21.45
C LEU A 184 3.95 -7.61 -21.98
N THR A 185 3.06 -7.69 -22.97
CA THR A 185 2.69 -8.98 -23.58
C THR A 185 3.82 -9.57 -24.41
N ALA A 186 4.68 -8.74 -25.03
CA ALA A 186 5.89 -9.23 -25.69
C ALA A 186 6.96 -9.72 -24.71
N LYS A 187 7.07 -9.10 -23.52
CA LYS A 187 7.99 -9.55 -22.46
C LYS A 187 7.54 -10.89 -21.85
N PHE A 188 6.24 -11.11 -21.75
CA PHE A 188 5.65 -12.30 -21.11
C PHE A 188 4.60 -12.97 -22.04
N PRO A 189 5.03 -13.49 -23.20
CA PRO A 189 4.11 -13.96 -24.24
C PRO A 189 3.29 -15.19 -23.82
N ASP A 190 3.83 -16.01 -22.92
CA ASP A 190 3.23 -17.30 -22.57
C ASP A 190 2.30 -17.22 -21.36
N ASN A 191 2.44 -16.18 -20.52
CA ASN A 191 1.85 -16.19 -19.19
C ASN A 191 1.39 -14.82 -18.66
N LEU A 192 1.32 -13.77 -19.50
CA LEU A 192 0.68 -12.51 -19.14
C LEU A 192 -0.34 -12.09 -20.19
N THR A 193 -1.61 -12.00 -19.78
CA THR A 193 -2.69 -11.49 -20.62
C THR A 193 -3.29 -10.22 -20.01
N ILE A 194 -3.53 -9.19 -20.82
CA ILE A 194 -4.26 -7.99 -20.40
C ILE A 194 -5.60 -7.94 -21.12
N LYS A 195 -6.71 -7.95 -20.36
CA LYS A 195 -8.08 -7.92 -20.88
C LYS A 195 -8.76 -6.61 -20.51
N VAL A 196 -9.24 -5.89 -21.53
CA VAL A 196 -10.11 -4.74 -21.33
C VAL A 196 -11.55 -5.23 -21.17
N VAL A 197 -12.20 -4.83 -20.08
CA VAL A 197 -13.59 -5.21 -19.78
C VAL A 197 -14.45 -3.99 -19.48
N GLU A 198 -15.71 -4.04 -19.91
CA GLU A 198 -16.70 -3.00 -19.60
C GLU A 198 -17.23 -3.15 -18.17
N THR A 199 -17.43 -4.39 -17.73
CA THR A 199 -17.86 -4.77 -16.38
C THR A 199 -17.06 -5.98 -15.88
N TYR A 200 -16.87 -6.07 -14.56
CA TYR A 200 -16.28 -7.25 -13.92
C TYR A 200 -17.39 -8.27 -13.67
N GLN A 201 -17.79 -9.00 -14.72
CA GLN A 201 -18.66 -10.16 -14.61
C GLN A 201 -17.76 -11.40 -14.58
N PHE A 202 -17.69 -12.05 -13.41
CA PHE A 202 -17.00 -13.31 -13.19
C PHE A 202 -18.02 -14.45 -13.09
#